data_AF-A0A9W4UN13-F1
#
_entry.id   AF-A0A9W4UN13-F1
#
_cell.length_a   1.000
_cell.length_b   1.000
_cell.length_c   1.000
_cell.angle_alpha   90.00
_cell.angle_beta   90.00
_cell.angle_gamma   90.00
#
_symmetry.space_group_name_H-M   'P 1'
#
loop_
_entity.id
_entity.type
_entity.pdbx_description
1 polymer ?
#
loop_
_entity_poly.entity_id
_entity_poly.type
_entity_poly.pdbx_seq_one_letter_code
_entity_poly.pdbx_strand_id
1 'polypeptide(L)'
;MITRISNNIEEAMEHANSDIGFRAMKQARSDINKYRAGKRFELQRHLITVRNRSVSRGLRKKYAEHPAARNLQIFCVSNTMYEEKRHDLVAEVKPHLQLSGIIELRRHCMGISAESYLRQTKEYINHRVSAFVASLELWAQTSLGDMNEERNQQVLQVVSAAQEYTNKLTRPDSRLAALSESLHSEFESCVSLKLRDKKRTVRWVEDAAQIAKKWNKWYASSYKAFCLNFGEHSTKTVRRCSWNELAMSTMFKDMKYIWALFTSSLTDCYNDTRVFIEDSFLELEMDLSRARGKPIFHELLVSTLRFRKSAFLRAIENIVKDFSDGSFLTLQNECLSPLRTAFLGQVMEVTYHEANMEYGRGSDLRRKGRITSRFGSDRLIEDYHSLIRDAFADTAKGLESKVKEAADQYIVFIEADLQIIGDEHAITESSESQEFRSRVAEEVKGTKEVLERINLVCMDEAPN
;
A
#
# COMPACT_ATOMS: atom_id res chain seq x y z
N MET A 1 0.12 57.18 -22.29
CA MET A 1 -0.87 56.07 -22.39
C MET A 1 -2.28 56.57 -22.07
N ILE A 2 -2.49 57.28 -20.96
CA ILE A 2 -3.76 57.95 -20.64
C ILE A 2 -4.17 58.97 -21.71
N THR A 3 -3.21 59.75 -22.24
CA THR A 3 -3.45 60.69 -23.35
C THR A 3 -3.90 60.00 -24.64
N ARG A 4 -3.47 58.75 -24.87
CA ARG A 4 -3.86 57.96 -26.04
C ARG A 4 -5.27 57.38 -25.89
N ILE A 5 -5.72 57.17 -24.65
CA ILE A 5 -7.08 56.74 -24.33
C ILE A 5 -8.05 57.93 -24.43
N SER A 6 -7.63 59.12 -23.99
CA SER A 6 -8.43 60.34 -24.13
C SER A 6 -8.64 60.73 -25.60
N ASN A 7 -7.58 60.73 -26.43
CA ASN A 7 -7.72 61.06 -27.85
C ASN A 7 -8.62 60.05 -28.60
N ASN A 8 -8.53 58.76 -28.26
CA ASN A 8 -9.40 57.73 -28.85
C ASN A 8 -10.87 57.85 -28.41
N ILE A 9 -11.14 58.49 -27.27
CA ILE A 9 -12.52 58.76 -26.80
C ILE A 9 -13.08 60.00 -27.51
N GLU A 10 -12.27 61.04 -27.74
CA GLU A 10 -12.68 62.22 -28.52
C GLU A 10 -12.97 61.86 -29.99
N GLU A 11 -12.11 61.10 -30.66
CA GLU A 11 -12.37 60.61 -32.03
C GLU A 11 -13.62 59.69 -32.11
N ALA A 12 -13.86 58.88 -31.07
CA ALA A 12 -15.04 58.03 -31.00
C ALA A 12 -16.33 58.83 -30.75
N MET A 13 -16.24 60.00 -30.12
CA MET A 13 -17.38 60.91 -29.92
C MET A 13 -17.73 61.66 -31.21
N GLU A 14 -16.76 62.02 -32.06
CA GLU A 14 -17.01 62.66 -33.36
C GLU A 14 -17.66 61.73 -34.39
N HIS A 15 -17.37 60.42 -34.36
CA HIS A 15 -17.92 59.44 -35.31
C HIS A 15 -19.20 58.72 -34.85
N ALA A 16 -19.84 59.17 -33.77
CA ALA A 16 -20.97 58.50 -33.11
C ALA A 16 -22.26 58.35 -33.96
N ASN A 17 -22.32 58.92 -35.17
CA ASN A 17 -23.48 58.80 -36.08
C ASN A 17 -23.25 57.90 -37.31
N SER A 18 -22.25 57.00 -37.32
CA SER A 18 -22.12 55.94 -38.34
C SER A 18 -21.98 54.54 -37.75
N ASP A 19 -22.43 53.52 -38.48
CA ASP A 19 -22.35 52.08 -38.12
C ASP A 19 -20.89 51.62 -37.87
N ILE A 20 -19.91 52.37 -38.36
CA ILE A 20 -18.47 52.18 -38.13
C ILE A 20 -18.09 52.58 -36.69
N GLY A 21 -18.63 53.69 -36.16
CA GLY A 21 -18.40 54.14 -34.78
C GLY A 21 -18.96 53.17 -33.74
N PHE A 22 -20.13 52.58 -34.00
CA PHE A 22 -20.73 51.57 -33.11
C PHE A 22 -19.90 50.28 -33.04
N ARG A 23 -19.39 49.79 -34.18
CA ARG A 23 -18.49 48.62 -34.24
C ARG A 23 -17.16 48.89 -33.53
N ALA A 24 -16.58 50.08 -33.69
CA ALA A 24 -15.36 50.49 -33.00
C ALA A 24 -15.55 50.55 -31.48
N MET A 25 -16.66 51.12 -30.99
CA MET A 25 -16.98 51.14 -29.56
C MET A 25 -17.22 49.74 -28.99
N LYS A 26 -17.89 48.84 -29.73
CA LYS A 26 -18.10 47.44 -29.31
C LYS A 26 -16.78 46.69 -29.20
N GLN A 27 -15.86 46.91 -30.14
CA GLN A 27 -14.52 46.33 -30.12
C GLN A 27 -13.69 46.87 -28.94
N ALA A 28 -13.65 48.19 -28.75
CA ALA A 28 -12.96 48.81 -27.62
C ALA A 28 -13.49 48.32 -26.26
N ARG A 29 -14.81 48.14 -26.13
CA ARG A 29 -15.44 47.57 -24.93
C ARG A 29 -15.04 46.11 -24.70
N SER A 30 -14.99 45.30 -25.76
CA SER A 30 -14.49 43.92 -25.70
C SER A 30 -13.03 43.88 -25.22
N ASP A 31 -12.18 44.75 -25.76
CA ASP A 31 -10.75 44.77 -25.43
C ASP A 31 -10.50 45.25 -24.00
N ILE A 32 -11.25 46.24 -23.52
CA ILE A 32 -11.22 46.67 -22.11
C ILE A 32 -11.68 45.55 -21.17
N ASN A 33 -12.73 44.81 -21.56
CA ASN A 33 -13.22 43.68 -20.75
C ASN A 33 -12.19 42.54 -20.69
N LYS A 34 -11.53 42.21 -21.81
CA LYS A 34 -10.42 41.23 -21.84
C LYS A 34 -9.26 41.68 -20.98
N TYR A 35 -8.85 42.94 -21.07
CA TYR A 35 -7.79 43.51 -20.25
C TYR A 35 -8.13 43.45 -18.75
N ARG A 36 -9.35 43.82 -18.36
CA ARG A 36 -9.84 43.71 -16.97
C ARG A 36 -9.87 42.27 -16.47
N ALA A 37 -10.33 41.33 -17.30
CA ALA A 37 -10.34 39.91 -16.96
C ALA A 37 -8.91 39.37 -16.73
N GLY A 38 -7.95 39.75 -17.60
CA GLY A 38 -6.53 39.43 -17.45
C GLY A 38 -5.94 39.96 -16.13
N LYS A 39 -6.21 41.23 -15.79
CA LYS A 39 -5.75 41.82 -14.52
C LYS A 39 -6.38 41.19 -13.28
N ARG A 40 -7.66 40.81 -13.34
CA ARG A 40 -8.32 40.05 -12.26
C ARG A 40 -7.66 38.69 -12.06
N PHE A 41 -7.35 37.99 -13.15
CA PHE A 41 -6.66 36.71 -13.08
C PHE A 41 -5.24 36.85 -12.51
N GLU A 42 -4.47 37.87 -12.93
CA GLU A 42 -3.14 38.14 -12.36
C GLU A 42 -3.17 38.35 -10.85
N LEU A 43 -4.14 39.13 -10.37
CA LEU A 43 -4.34 39.35 -8.94
C LEU A 43 -4.73 38.06 -8.22
N GLN A 44 -5.68 37.30 -8.76
CA GLN A 44 -6.09 36.01 -8.20
C GLN A 44 -4.92 35.03 -8.13
N ARG A 45 -4.10 34.95 -9.18
CA ARG A 45 -2.88 34.14 -9.23
C ARG A 45 -1.91 34.54 -8.13
N HIS A 46 -1.68 35.84 -7.95
CA HIS A 46 -0.77 36.33 -6.91
C HIS A 46 -1.26 35.94 -5.51
N LEU A 47 -2.54 36.20 -5.19
CA LEU A 47 -3.13 35.88 -3.89
C LEU A 47 -3.06 34.38 -3.58
N ILE A 48 -3.43 33.53 -4.55
CA ILE A 48 -3.39 32.08 -4.38
C ILE A 48 -1.95 31.60 -4.19
N THR A 49 -1.00 32.12 -4.97
CA THR A 49 0.41 31.75 -4.86
C THR A 49 0.98 32.08 -3.49
N VAL A 50 0.70 33.29 -2.98
CA VAL A 50 1.16 33.73 -1.66
C VAL A 50 0.53 32.87 -0.55
N ARG A 51 -0.78 32.64 -0.62
CA ARG A 51 -1.51 31.78 0.32
C ARG A 51 -0.92 30.36 0.34
N ASN A 52 -0.80 29.73 -0.83
CA ASN A 52 -0.30 28.37 -0.97
C ASN A 52 1.13 28.26 -0.42
N ARG A 53 2.01 29.23 -0.73
CA ARG A 53 3.38 29.27 -0.19
C ARG A 53 3.39 29.38 1.34
N SER A 54 2.54 30.22 1.92
CA SER A 54 2.42 30.39 3.37
C SER A 54 1.95 29.10 4.04
N VAL A 55 0.88 28.48 3.52
CA VAL A 55 0.31 27.22 4.02
C VAL A 55 1.33 26.09 3.94
N SER A 56 1.93 25.87 2.77
CA SER A 56 2.91 24.80 2.60
C SER A 56 4.12 24.96 3.53
N ARG A 57 4.61 26.19 3.74
CA ARG A 57 5.70 26.46 4.69
C ARG A 57 5.27 26.19 6.13
N GLY A 58 4.06 26.62 6.51
CA GLY A 58 3.51 26.38 7.85
C GLY A 58 3.35 24.90 8.16
N LEU A 59 2.83 24.12 7.19
CA LEU A 59 2.69 22.68 7.30
C LEU A 59 4.06 21.98 7.40
N ARG A 60 5.02 22.30 6.54
CA ARG A 60 6.38 21.72 6.64
C ARG A 60 7.02 21.98 8.00
N LYS A 61 6.91 23.21 8.52
CA LYS A 61 7.44 23.55 9.85
C LYS A 61 6.74 22.77 10.96
N LYS A 62 5.41 22.67 10.90
CA LYS A 62 4.61 21.98 11.91
C LYS A 62 4.90 20.49 11.98
N TYR A 63 5.18 19.87 10.84
CA TYR A 63 5.45 18.44 10.74
C TYR A 63 6.95 18.12 10.72
N ALA A 64 7.88 19.08 10.86
CA ALA A 64 9.31 18.86 10.66
C ALA A 64 9.92 17.69 11.47
N GLU A 65 9.41 17.46 12.68
CA GLU A 65 9.87 16.39 13.59
C GLU A 65 9.10 15.07 13.39
N HIS A 66 8.11 15.04 12.50
CA HIS A 66 7.33 13.84 12.23
C HIS A 66 8.12 12.89 11.31
N PRO A 67 8.16 11.57 11.56
CA PRO A 67 8.88 10.61 10.71
C PRO A 67 8.51 10.68 9.22
N ALA A 68 7.22 10.93 8.92
CA ALA A 68 6.70 11.11 7.56
C ALA A 68 7.11 12.44 6.87
N ALA A 69 7.79 13.35 7.56
CA ALA A 69 8.08 14.68 7.06
C ALA A 69 9.19 14.73 6.01
N ARG A 70 10.08 13.73 6.00
CA ARG A 70 11.24 13.65 5.10
C ARG A 70 10.82 13.71 3.62
N ASN A 71 9.63 13.19 3.30
CA ASN A 71 9.08 13.13 1.95
C ASN A 71 7.72 13.87 1.82
N LEU A 72 7.41 14.82 2.70
CA LEU A 72 6.09 15.46 2.73
C LEU A 72 5.84 16.35 1.50
N GLN A 73 5.11 15.80 0.53
CA GLN A 73 4.58 16.54 -0.62
C GLN A 73 3.28 17.24 -0.25
N ILE A 74 3.19 18.54 -0.55
CA ILE A 74 2.04 19.37 -0.17
C ILE A 74 1.43 19.98 -1.41
N PHE A 75 0.19 19.58 -1.70
CA PHE A 75 -0.61 20.11 -2.81
C PHE A 75 -1.70 21.03 -2.26
N CYS A 76 -1.67 22.30 -2.65
CA CYS A 76 -2.75 23.24 -2.34
C CYS A 76 -3.75 23.24 -3.49
N VAL A 77 -4.90 22.60 -3.29
CA VAL A 77 -5.90 22.41 -4.36
C VAL A 77 -7.19 23.21 -4.16
N SER A 78 -7.91 23.48 -5.24
CA SER A 78 -9.24 24.07 -5.26
C SER A 78 -10.17 23.30 -6.20
N ASN A 79 -11.03 22.45 -5.62
CA ASN A 79 -12.03 21.67 -6.38
C ASN A 79 -13.01 22.58 -7.11
N THR A 80 -13.48 23.64 -6.44
CA THR A 80 -14.40 24.63 -7.00
C THR A 80 -13.82 25.29 -8.26
N MET A 81 -12.58 25.78 -8.21
CA MET A 81 -11.93 26.42 -9.36
C MET A 81 -11.74 25.46 -10.53
N TYR A 82 -11.41 24.20 -10.24
CA TYR A 82 -11.25 23.17 -11.26
C TYR A 82 -12.59 22.82 -11.91
N GLU A 83 -13.64 22.64 -11.12
CA GLU A 83 -14.97 22.26 -11.59
C GLU A 83 -15.63 23.36 -12.43
N GLU A 84 -15.50 24.61 -12.01
CA GLU A 84 -16.03 25.77 -12.74
C GLU A 84 -15.36 25.99 -14.10
N LYS A 85 -14.10 25.55 -14.27
CA LYS A 85 -13.28 25.88 -15.45
C LYS A 85 -12.99 24.71 -16.38
N ARG A 86 -13.20 23.46 -15.96
CA ARG A 86 -12.86 22.27 -16.76
C ARG A 86 -13.66 22.10 -18.05
N HIS A 87 -14.80 22.78 -18.19
CA HIS A 87 -15.71 22.66 -19.34
C HIS A 87 -15.62 23.83 -20.34
N ASP A 88 -14.81 24.85 -20.03
CA ASP A 88 -14.59 26.03 -20.87
C ASP A 88 -13.58 25.72 -22.03
N LEU A 89 -13.43 26.62 -23.01
CA LEU A 89 -12.55 26.43 -24.18
C LEU A 89 -11.04 26.38 -23.79
N VAL A 90 -10.31 25.38 -24.31
CA VAL A 90 -8.96 24.95 -23.88
C VAL A 90 -7.92 26.07 -23.73
N ALA A 91 -7.91 27.08 -24.62
CA ALA A 91 -6.88 28.13 -24.64
C ALA A 91 -7.01 29.13 -23.46
N GLU A 92 -8.22 29.40 -22.98
CA GLU A 92 -8.48 30.34 -21.88
C GLU A 92 -8.48 29.64 -20.50
N VAL A 93 -8.58 28.31 -20.51
CA VAL A 93 -8.80 27.48 -19.32
C VAL A 93 -7.53 26.98 -18.67
N LYS A 94 -6.50 26.71 -19.47
CA LYS A 94 -5.24 26.11 -18.99
C LYS A 94 -4.62 26.86 -17.80
N PRO A 95 -4.55 28.22 -17.78
CA PRO A 95 -4.01 28.94 -16.64
C PRO A 95 -4.82 28.76 -15.35
N HIS A 96 -6.15 28.70 -15.45
CA HIS A 96 -7.03 28.49 -14.30
C HIS A 96 -6.94 27.05 -13.77
N LEU A 97 -6.88 26.04 -14.66
CA LEU A 97 -6.69 24.65 -14.24
C LEU A 97 -5.33 24.43 -13.58
N GLN A 98 -4.27 25.08 -14.07
CA GLN A 98 -2.97 25.06 -13.41
C GLN A 98 -3.03 25.71 -12.03
N LEU A 99 -3.68 26.88 -11.92
CA LEU A 99 -3.81 27.60 -10.65
C LEU A 99 -4.63 26.84 -9.60
N SER A 100 -5.53 25.95 -10.02
CA SER A 100 -6.31 25.08 -9.13
C SER A 100 -5.47 24.07 -8.35
N GLY A 101 -4.23 23.76 -8.80
CA GLY A 101 -3.36 22.75 -8.21
C GLY A 101 -3.74 21.29 -8.51
N ILE A 102 -4.91 21.03 -9.10
CA ILE A 102 -5.40 19.65 -9.35
C ILE A 102 -4.59 18.95 -10.45
N ILE A 103 -4.14 19.68 -11.47
CA ILE A 103 -3.32 19.10 -12.54
C ILE A 103 -1.97 18.58 -12.00
N GLU A 104 -1.36 19.33 -11.08
CA GLU A 104 -0.10 18.95 -10.45
C GLU A 104 -0.28 17.76 -9.52
N LEU A 105 -1.35 17.76 -8.71
CA LEU A 105 -1.73 16.62 -7.89
C LEU A 105 -1.95 15.36 -8.73
N ARG A 106 -2.73 15.46 -9.83
CA ARG A 106 -2.95 14.33 -10.75
C ARG A 106 -1.66 13.83 -11.37
N ARG A 107 -0.77 14.72 -11.82
CA ARG A 107 0.53 14.32 -12.36
C ARG A 107 1.36 13.57 -11.32
N HIS A 108 1.35 14.03 -10.07
CA HIS A 108 2.05 13.34 -8.99
C HIS A 108 1.45 11.94 -8.73
N CYS A 109 0.12 11.83 -8.61
CA CYS A 109 -0.55 10.54 -8.44
C CYS A 109 -0.28 9.59 -9.61
N MET A 110 -0.37 10.08 -10.85
CA MET A 110 -0.03 9.28 -12.04
C MET A 110 1.44 8.88 -12.06
N GLY A 111 2.35 9.75 -11.61
CA GLY A 111 3.77 9.43 -11.50
C GLY A 111 4.02 8.28 -10.52
N ILE A 112 3.38 8.30 -9.36
CA ILE A 112 3.46 7.21 -8.37
C ILE A 112 2.95 5.89 -8.99
N SER A 113 1.81 5.94 -9.68
CA SER A 113 1.26 4.74 -10.35
C SER A 113 2.13 4.27 -11.50
N ALA A 114 2.70 5.18 -12.31
CA ALA A 114 3.55 4.86 -13.44
C ALA A 114 4.87 4.24 -13.00
N GLU A 115 5.49 4.73 -11.92
CA GLU A 115 6.69 4.14 -11.33
C GLU A 115 6.40 2.72 -10.80
N SER A 116 5.27 2.55 -10.11
CA SER A 116 4.81 1.23 -9.67
C SER A 116 4.59 0.27 -10.84
N TYR A 117 3.93 0.74 -11.91
CA TYR A 117 3.66 -0.04 -13.10
C TYR A 117 4.93 -0.42 -13.86
N LEU A 118 5.87 0.53 -14.00
CA LEU A 118 7.17 0.29 -14.62
C LEU A 118 7.95 -0.76 -13.82
N ARG A 119 8.00 -0.64 -12.49
CA ARG A 119 8.64 -1.64 -11.63
C ARG A 119 8.01 -3.02 -11.79
N GLN A 120 6.68 -3.13 -11.73
CA GLN A 120 5.97 -4.40 -11.93
C GLN A 120 6.23 -5.00 -13.31
N THR A 121 6.27 -4.16 -14.36
CA THR A 121 6.56 -4.59 -15.73
C THR A 121 8.00 -5.11 -15.85
N LYS A 122 8.97 -4.37 -15.28
CA LYS A 122 10.39 -4.81 -15.22
C LYS A 122 10.52 -6.15 -14.50
N GLU A 123 9.87 -6.31 -13.36
CA GLU A 123 9.86 -7.57 -12.59
C GLU A 123 9.23 -8.72 -13.37
N TYR A 124 8.08 -8.49 -14.03
CA TYR A 124 7.41 -9.50 -14.84
C TYR A 124 8.30 -9.99 -15.98
N ILE A 125 8.91 -9.06 -16.70
CA ILE A 125 9.83 -9.36 -17.81
C ILE A 125 11.05 -10.12 -17.30
N ASN A 126 11.70 -9.62 -16.25
CA ASN A 126 12.99 -10.16 -15.78
C ASN A 126 12.88 -11.51 -15.10
N HIS A 127 11.73 -11.84 -14.53
CA HIS A 127 11.55 -13.08 -13.78
C HIS A 127 10.63 -14.04 -14.51
N ARG A 128 9.39 -13.66 -14.83
CA ARG A 128 8.40 -14.59 -15.40
C ARG A 128 8.65 -14.86 -16.88
N VAL A 129 8.89 -13.82 -17.68
CA VAL A 129 9.21 -14.02 -19.12
C VAL A 129 10.55 -14.73 -19.27
N SER A 130 11.57 -14.32 -18.51
CA SER A 130 12.87 -15.03 -18.51
C SER A 130 12.74 -16.51 -18.13
N ALA A 131 11.96 -16.85 -17.09
CA ALA A 131 11.72 -18.24 -16.71
C ALA A 131 11.03 -19.03 -17.84
N PHE A 132 10.01 -18.46 -18.47
CA PHE A 132 9.31 -19.09 -19.59
C PHE A 132 10.22 -19.33 -20.79
N VAL A 133 11.03 -18.33 -21.17
CA VAL A 133 12.00 -18.46 -22.27
C VAL A 133 13.06 -19.52 -21.94
N ALA A 134 13.49 -19.62 -20.68
CA ALA A 134 14.41 -20.66 -20.24
C ALA A 134 13.78 -22.07 -20.31
N SER A 135 12.51 -22.23 -19.96
CA SER A 135 11.77 -23.50 -20.13
C SER A 135 11.63 -23.91 -21.60
N LEU A 136 11.37 -22.96 -22.50
CA LEU A 136 11.31 -23.23 -23.95
C LEU A 136 12.67 -23.65 -24.51
N GLU A 137 13.74 -23.03 -24.04
CA GLU A 137 15.09 -23.43 -24.39
C GLU A 137 15.41 -24.84 -23.87
N LEU A 138 15.00 -25.13 -22.64
CA LEU A 138 15.16 -26.44 -22.01
C LEU A 138 14.49 -27.52 -22.86
N TRP A 139 13.25 -27.28 -23.31
CA TRP A 139 12.52 -28.14 -24.23
C TRP A 139 13.23 -28.32 -25.58
N ALA A 140 13.69 -27.23 -26.20
CA ALA A 140 14.34 -27.30 -27.52
C ALA A 140 15.68 -28.05 -27.51
N GLN A 141 16.38 -28.04 -26.37
CA GLN A 141 17.69 -28.67 -26.19
C GLN A 141 17.63 -30.11 -25.66
N THR A 142 16.55 -30.51 -24.98
CA THR A 142 16.42 -31.87 -24.42
C THR A 142 16.34 -32.95 -25.52
N SER A 143 15.98 -32.62 -26.76
CA SER A 143 15.83 -33.59 -27.86
C SER A 143 17.12 -33.92 -28.62
N LEU A 144 18.26 -33.30 -28.27
CA LEU A 144 19.50 -33.36 -29.07
C LEU A 144 20.38 -34.60 -28.86
N GLY A 145 20.00 -35.54 -27.99
CA GLY A 145 20.85 -36.69 -27.65
C GLY A 145 20.09 -38.01 -27.65
N ASP A 146 20.72 -39.06 -28.16
CA ASP A 146 20.23 -40.45 -28.06
C ASP A 146 19.93 -40.79 -26.60
N MET A 147 18.75 -41.38 -26.38
CA MET A 147 18.30 -41.83 -25.06
C MET A 147 19.09 -43.06 -24.65
N ASN A 148 20.12 -42.87 -23.82
CA ASN A 148 20.81 -43.97 -23.16
C ASN A 148 20.30 -44.17 -21.73
N GLU A 149 20.52 -45.36 -21.19
CA GLU A 149 20.05 -45.75 -19.86
C GLU A 149 20.68 -44.92 -18.72
N GLU A 150 21.89 -44.41 -18.95
CA GLU A 150 22.62 -43.52 -18.04
C GLU A 150 21.96 -42.12 -17.93
N ARG A 151 21.44 -41.60 -19.04
CA ARG A 151 20.71 -40.33 -19.10
C ARG A 151 19.38 -40.42 -18.37
N ASN A 152 18.63 -41.51 -18.54
CA ASN A 152 17.39 -41.74 -17.80
C ASN A 152 17.63 -41.77 -16.29
N GLN A 153 18.72 -42.41 -15.84
CA GLN A 153 19.10 -42.39 -14.43
C GLN A 153 19.46 -40.99 -13.92
N GLN A 154 20.15 -40.17 -14.72
CA GLN A 154 20.45 -38.78 -14.37
C GLN A 154 19.19 -37.92 -14.24
N VAL A 155 18.23 -38.07 -15.15
CA VAL A 155 16.95 -37.35 -15.10
C VAL A 155 16.17 -37.70 -13.84
N LEU A 156 16.09 -39.00 -13.50
CA LEU A 156 15.41 -39.44 -12.27
C LEU A 156 16.04 -38.88 -10.99
N GLN A 157 17.38 -38.77 -10.93
CA GLN A 157 18.06 -38.16 -9.79
C GLN A 157 17.72 -36.67 -9.65
N VAL A 158 17.70 -35.94 -10.76
CA VAL A 158 17.34 -34.51 -10.81
C VAL A 158 15.90 -34.29 -10.36
N VAL A 159 14.97 -35.09 -10.88
CA VAL A 159 13.54 -35.02 -10.51
C VAL A 159 13.36 -35.33 -9.02
N SER A 160 14.04 -36.36 -8.50
CA SER A 160 13.97 -36.71 -7.07
C SER A 160 14.48 -35.59 -6.17
N ALA A 161 15.61 -34.95 -6.51
CA ALA A 161 16.16 -33.85 -5.72
C ALA A 161 15.21 -32.64 -5.70
N ALA A 162 14.62 -32.31 -6.85
CA ALA A 162 13.65 -31.22 -6.94
C ALA A 162 12.33 -31.55 -6.21
N GLN A 163 11.89 -32.81 -6.21
CA GLN A 163 10.74 -33.27 -5.41
C GLN A 163 11.02 -33.17 -3.91
N GLU A 164 12.23 -33.49 -3.46
CA GLU A 164 12.60 -33.33 -2.04
C GLU A 164 12.57 -31.85 -1.62
N TYR A 165 13.11 -30.96 -2.45
CA TYR A 165 13.05 -29.51 -2.23
C TYR A 165 11.62 -28.98 -2.15
N THR A 166 10.76 -29.33 -3.13
CA THR A 166 9.36 -28.87 -3.16
C THR A 166 8.58 -29.39 -1.95
N ASN A 167 8.80 -30.64 -1.56
CA ASN A 167 8.23 -31.21 -0.33
C ASN A 167 8.71 -30.45 0.93
N LYS A 168 9.99 -30.08 1.01
CA LYS A 168 10.51 -29.28 2.15
C LYS A 168 9.79 -27.94 2.29
N LEU A 169 9.38 -27.32 1.19
CA LEU A 169 8.66 -26.04 1.20
C LEU A 169 7.19 -26.18 1.63
N THR A 170 6.50 -27.25 1.27
CA THR A 170 5.03 -27.41 1.46
C THR A 170 4.63 -28.31 2.62
N ARG A 171 5.57 -29.04 3.21
CA ARG A 171 5.28 -29.90 4.36
C ARG A 171 4.53 -29.15 5.47
N PRO A 172 3.63 -29.82 6.22
CA PRO A 172 2.86 -29.17 7.27
C PRO A 172 3.70 -28.50 8.37
N ASP A 173 4.92 -28.98 8.60
CA ASP A 173 5.89 -28.43 9.55
C ASP A 173 6.87 -27.42 8.90
N SER A 174 6.68 -27.08 7.62
CA SER A 174 7.52 -26.11 6.94
C SER A 174 7.33 -24.70 7.50
N ARG A 175 8.33 -23.85 7.31
CA ARG A 175 8.27 -22.44 7.72
C ARG A 175 7.14 -21.68 7.04
N LEU A 176 6.81 -22.03 5.79
CA LEU A 176 5.69 -21.43 5.06
C LEU A 176 4.35 -21.90 5.65
N ALA A 177 4.28 -23.15 6.09
CA ALA A 177 3.09 -23.72 6.70
C ALA A 177 2.83 -23.23 8.13
N ALA A 178 3.89 -22.85 8.85
CA ALA A 178 3.86 -22.34 10.22
C ALA A 178 3.97 -20.80 10.30
N LEU A 179 3.77 -20.07 9.19
CA LEU A 179 3.95 -18.62 9.15
C LEU A 179 2.96 -17.90 10.09
N SER A 180 1.67 -18.25 10.03
CA SER A 180 0.67 -17.64 10.91
C SER A 180 0.95 -17.93 12.38
N GLU A 181 1.44 -19.14 12.71
CA GLU A 181 1.79 -19.51 14.09
C GLU A 181 3.00 -18.70 14.58
N SER A 182 4.03 -18.55 13.74
CA SER A 182 5.21 -17.74 14.04
C SER A 182 4.84 -16.28 14.29
N LEU A 183 4.00 -15.72 13.41
CA LEU A 183 3.49 -14.35 13.54
C LEU A 183 2.62 -14.18 14.79
N HIS A 184 1.81 -15.18 15.14
CA HIS A 184 1.02 -15.17 16.37
C HIS A 184 1.91 -15.23 17.62
N SER A 185 2.97 -16.03 17.60
CA SER A 185 3.95 -16.07 18.69
C SER A 185 4.62 -14.71 18.90
N GLU A 186 5.02 -14.03 17.81
CA GLU A 186 5.57 -12.68 17.87
C GLU A 186 4.53 -11.66 18.39
N PHE A 187 3.27 -11.75 17.94
CA PHE A 187 2.20 -10.90 18.44
C PHE A 187 1.96 -11.11 19.94
N GLU A 188 1.95 -12.36 20.39
CA GLU A 188 1.78 -12.68 21.80
C GLU A 188 2.92 -12.10 22.64
N SER A 189 4.16 -12.29 22.19
CA SER A 189 5.38 -11.79 22.84
C SER A 189 5.44 -10.26 22.90
N CYS A 190 5.21 -9.59 21.77
CA CYS A 190 5.39 -8.15 21.65
C CYS A 190 4.17 -7.35 22.13
N VAL A 191 2.96 -7.82 21.85
CA VAL A 191 1.71 -7.06 22.05
C VAL A 191 0.90 -7.61 23.21
N SER A 192 0.52 -8.90 23.17
CA SER A 192 -0.39 -9.48 24.17
C SER A 192 0.19 -9.44 25.58
N LEU A 193 1.47 -9.79 25.76
CA LEU A 193 2.13 -9.71 27.07
C LEU A 193 2.15 -8.29 27.63
N LYS A 194 2.22 -7.26 26.78
CA LYS A 194 2.23 -5.85 27.21
C LYS A 194 0.83 -5.34 27.55
N LEU A 195 -0.20 -5.83 26.86
CA LEU A 195 -1.60 -5.53 27.18
C LEU A 195 -2.06 -6.22 28.47
N ARG A 196 -1.49 -7.38 28.79
CA ARG A 196 -1.77 -8.14 30.03
C ARG A 196 -0.86 -7.77 31.21
N ASP A 197 0.13 -6.91 31.00
CA ASP A 197 1.00 -6.42 32.07
C ASP A 197 0.18 -5.61 33.08
N LYS A 198 -0.09 -6.23 34.23
CA LYS A 198 -0.94 -5.66 35.28
C LYS A 198 -0.49 -4.26 35.72
N LYS A 199 0.81 -3.96 35.72
CA LYS A 199 1.30 -2.61 36.10
C LYS A 199 0.85 -1.56 35.08
N ARG A 200 0.90 -1.88 33.79
CA ARG A 200 0.45 -0.99 32.71
C ARG A 200 -1.07 -0.86 32.69
N THR A 201 -1.78 -1.99 32.78
CA THR A 201 -3.25 -2.01 32.78
C THR A 201 -3.79 -1.15 33.92
N VAL A 202 -3.30 -1.34 35.15
CA VAL A 202 -3.73 -0.53 36.31
C VAL A 202 -3.51 0.96 36.05
N ARG A 203 -2.33 1.36 35.56
CA ARG A 203 -2.05 2.76 35.21
C ARG A 203 -3.01 3.30 34.16
N TRP A 204 -3.26 2.57 33.08
CA TRP A 204 -4.16 3.01 32.01
C TRP A 204 -5.59 3.20 32.52
N VAL A 205 -6.07 2.25 33.32
CA VAL A 205 -7.41 2.25 33.89
C VAL A 205 -7.57 3.37 34.92
N GLU A 206 -6.57 3.61 35.77
CA GLU A 206 -6.57 4.72 36.73
C GLU A 206 -6.59 6.08 36.04
N ASP A 207 -5.71 6.28 35.04
CA ASP A 207 -5.67 7.51 34.24
C ASP A 207 -7.01 7.76 33.54
N ALA A 208 -7.57 6.73 32.89
CA ALA A 208 -8.84 6.80 32.19
C ALA A 208 -10.00 7.14 33.16
N ALA A 209 -10.03 6.49 34.33
CA ALA A 209 -11.02 6.77 35.38
C ALA A 209 -10.89 8.21 35.92
N GLN A 210 -9.68 8.71 36.13
CA GLN A 210 -9.45 10.08 36.58
C GLN A 210 -9.95 11.10 35.55
N ILE A 211 -9.69 10.85 34.26
CA ILE A 211 -10.18 11.69 33.17
C ILE A 211 -11.71 11.65 33.12
N ALA A 212 -12.32 10.46 33.18
CA ALA A 212 -13.78 10.30 33.18
C ALA A 212 -14.45 11.01 34.37
N LYS A 213 -13.85 10.95 35.57
CA LYS A 213 -14.32 11.67 36.77
C LYS A 213 -14.36 13.18 36.58
N LYS A 214 -13.46 13.77 35.78
CA LYS A 214 -13.48 15.22 35.48
C LYS A 214 -14.76 15.61 34.73
N TRP A 215 -15.28 14.74 33.87
CA TRP A 215 -16.51 14.98 33.12
C TRP A 215 -17.77 14.90 33.99
N ASN A 216 -17.70 14.32 35.20
CA ASN A 216 -18.86 14.28 36.11
C ASN A 216 -19.32 15.67 36.55
N LYS A 217 -18.43 16.68 36.46
CA LYS A 217 -18.74 18.08 36.71
C LYS A 217 -19.51 18.76 35.58
N TRP A 218 -19.64 18.11 34.41
CA TRP A 218 -20.36 18.68 33.27
C TRP A 218 -21.88 18.67 33.52
N TYR A 219 -22.54 19.68 32.96
CA TYR A 219 -24.01 19.76 32.95
C TYR A 219 -24.62 18.50 32.32
N ALA A 220 -25.74 18.04 32.90
CA ALA A 220 -26.40 16.80 32.48
C ALA A 220 -26.78 16.78 30.99
N SER A 221 -27.21 17.93 30.45
CA SER A 221 -27.53 18.08 29.03
C SER A 221 -26.30 17.91 28.14
N SER A 222 -25.17 18.50 28.50
CA SER A 222 -23.91 18.33 27.76
C SER A 222 -23.41 16.90 27.84
N TYR A 223 -23.43 16.29 29.02
CA TYR A 223 -22.98 14.91 29.20
C TYR A 223 -23.84 13.92 28.39
N LYS A 224 -25.16 14.10 28.42
CA LYS A 224 -26.10 13.32 27.61
C LYS A 224 -25.83 13.49 26.11
N ALA A 225 -25.55 14.71 25.64
CA ALA A 225 -25.25 14.96 24.23
C ALA A 225 -23.99 14.21 23.77
N PHE A 226 -22.94 14.15 24.60
CA PHE A 226 -21.76 13.33 24.29
C PHE A 226 -22.08 11.83 24.27
N CYS A 227 -22.88 11.32 25.20
CA CYS A 227 -23.29 9.90 25.17
C CYS A 227 -24.09 9.56 23.89
N LEU A 228 -24.98 10.46 23.46
CA LEU A 228 -25.76 10.30 22.22
C LEU A 228 -24.88 10.27 20.97
N ASN A 229 -23.69 10.87 21.04
CA ASN A 229 -22.70 10.90 19.96
C ASN A 229 -21.48 10.03 20.30
N PHE A 230 -21.65 8.98 21.10
CA PHE A 230 -20.62 7.96 21.37
C PHE A 230 -19.29 8.55 21.86
N GLY A 231 -19.36 9.60 22.65
CA GLY A 231 -18.20 10.27 23.23
C GLY A 231 -17.48 11.26 22.32
N GLU A 232 -17.89 11.42 21.05
CA GLU A 232 -17.32 12.43 20.14
C GLU A 232 -18.33 13.54 19.86
N HIS A 233 -18.20 14.68 20.54
CA HIS A 233 -19.13 15.79 20.34
C HIS A 233 -18.55 17.14 20.75
N SER A 234 -19.33 18.19 20.54
CA SER A 234 -19.11 19.54 21.05
C SER A 234 -20.44 20.15 21.49
N THR A 235 -20.41 20.99 22.52
CA THR A 235 -21.58 21.77 22.95
C THR A 235 -21.21 23.25 23.05
N LYS A 236 -22.18 24.13 23.30
CA LYS A 236 -21.92 25.57 23.49
C LYS A 236 -20.92 25.85 24.61
N THR A 237 -20.84 24.99 25.61
CA THR A 237 -19.98 25.15 26.80
C THR A 237 -18.75 24.23 26.81
N VAL A 238 -18.70 23.24 25.92
CA VAL A 238 -17.61 22.24 25.86
C VAL A 238 -17.11 22.13 24.43
N ARG A 239 -15.82 22.42 24.22
CA ARG A 239 -15.15 22.30 22.92
C ARG A 239 -15.23 20.87 22.37
N ARG A 240 -15.19 20.73 21.05
CA ARG A 240 -15.09 19.43 20.38
C ARG A 240 -13.95 18.58 20.93
N CYS A 241 -14.27 17.37 21.38
CA CYS A 241 -13.29 16.36 21.80
C CYS A 241 -13.86 14.95 21.65
N SER A 242 -12.96 13.95 21.71
CA SER A 242 -13.31 12.53 21.82
C SER A 242 -12.99 12.03 23.22
N TRP A 243 -14.00 11.47 23.91
CA TRP A 243 -13.81 10.83 25.22
C TRP A 243 -12.89 9.63 25.14
N ASN A 244 -13.03 8.80 24.11
CA ASN A 244 -12.17 7.65 23.87
C ASN A 244 -10.70 8.09 23.72
N GLU A 245 -10.44 9.14 22.94
CA GLU A 245 -9.09 9.70 22.76
C GLU A 245 -8.49 10.20 24.08
N LEU A 246 -9.28 10.98 24.82
CA LEU A 246 -8.80 11.60 26.04
C LEU A 246 -8.55 10.56 27.15
N ALA A 247 -9.53 9.69 27.41
CA ALA A 247 -9.44 8.68 28.47
C ALA A 247 -8.32 7.67 28.19
N MET A 248 -8.17 7.23 26.94
CA MET A 248 -7.18 6.20 26.58
C MET A 248 -5.85 6.78 26.07
N SER A 249 -5.62 8.08 26.24
CA SER A 249 -4.43 8.76 25.72
C SER A 249 -3.11 8.15 26.22
N THR A 250 -3.03 7.73 27.50
CA THR A 250 -1.85 7.04 28.05
C THR A 250 -1.64 5.69 27.37
N MET A 251 -2.70 4.88 27.23
CA MET A 251 -2.64 3.59 26.55
C MET A 251 -2.19 3.76 25.10
N PHE A 252 -2.79 4.68 24.34
CA PHE A 252 -2.43 4.91 22.95
C PHE A 252 -0.98 5.35 22.76
N LYS A 253 -0.43 6.14 23.70
CA LYS A 253 0.99 6.52 23.67
C LYS A 253 1.90 5.31 23.84
N ASP A 254 1.62 4.45 24.82
CA ASP A 254 2.41 3.23 25.03
C ASP A 254 2.26 2.26 23.85
N MET A 255 1.03 2.07 23.36
CA MET A 255 0.74 1.16 22.26
C MET A 255 1.45 1.57 20.98
N LYS A 256 1.63 2.86 20.69
CA LYS A 256 2.42 3.32 19.53
C LYS A 256 3.84 2.75 19.54
N TYR A 257 4.49 2.72 20.70
CA TYR A 257 5.84 2.16 20.83
C TYR A 257 5.82 0.63 20.72
N ILE A 258 4.84 -0.03 21.34
CA ILE A 258 4.67 -1.49 21.27
C ILE A 258 4.48 -1.94 19.81
N TRP A 259 3.62 -1.26 19.07
CA TRP A 259 3.38 -1.56 17.66
C TRP A 259 4.63 -1.34 16.80
N ALA A 260 5.43 -0.31 17.08
CA ALA A 260 6.67 -0.09 16.35
C ALA A 260 7.66 -1.25 16.53
N LEU A 261 7.79 -1.78 17.75
CA LEU A 261 8.60 -2.99 18.00
C LEU A 261 8.05 -4.20 17.27
N PHE A 262 6.73 -4.38 17.31
CA PHE A 262 6.10 -5.50 16.63
C PHE A 262 6.28 -5.44 15.10
N THR A 263 6.20 -4.25 14.50
CA THR A 263 6.51 -4.07 13.07
C THR A 263 7.94 -4.49 12.72
N SER A 264 8.91 -4.29 13.61
CA SER A 264 10.27 -4.82 13.44
C SER A 264 10.28 -6.35 13.48
N SER A 265 9.63 -6.99 14.47
CA SER A 265 9.51 -8.46 14.52
C SER A 265 8.86 -9.05 13.26
N LEU A 266 7.86 -8.38 12.67
CA LEU A 266 7.26 -8.81 11.40
C LEU A 266 8.26 -8.78 10.25
N THR A 267 9.11 -7.75 10.20
CA THR A 267 10.17 -7.62 9.20
C THR A 267 11.19 -8.75 9.35
N ASP A 268 11.55 -9.08 10.60
CA ASP A 268 12.46 -10.19 10.89
C ASP A 268 11.86 -11.52 10.45
N CYS A 269 10.58 -11.79 10.77
CA CYS A 269 9.86 -13.00 10.33
C CYS A 269 9.82 -13.15 8.79
N TYR A 270 9.67 -12.05 8.07
CA TYR A 270 9.77 -12.04 6.61
C TYR A 270 11.18 -12.38 6.12
N ASN A 271 12.21 -11.72 6.65
CA ASN A 271 13.61 -11.98 6.26
C ASN A 271 13.98 -13.44 6.50
N ASP A 272 13.52 -13.97 7.62
CA ASP A 272 13.64 -15.35 8.02
C ASP A 272 12.98 -16.33 7.04
N THR A 273 11.77 -16.00 6.56
CA THR A 273 11.07 -16.77 5.53
C THR A 273 11.84 -16.76 4.21
N ARG A 274 12.38 -15.59 3.85
CA ARG A 274 13.22 -15.43 2.66
C ARG A 274 14.49 -16.29 2.74
N VAL A 275 15.23 -16.22 3.85
CA VAL A 275 16.45 -17.01 4.08
C VAL A 275 16.14 -18.50 3.97
N PHE A 276 15.03 -18.96 4.56
CA PHE A 276 14.61 -20.37 4.46
C PHE A 276 14.44 -20.85 3.00
N ILE A 277 13.86 -20.01 2.13
CA ILE A 277 13.68 -20.33 0.70
C ILE A 277 15.03 -20.32 -0.03
N GLU A 278 15.86 -19.32 0.25
CA GLU A 278 17.20 -19.19 -0.34
C GLU A 278 18.09 -20.39 0.03
N ASP A 279 18.11 -20.79 1.30
CA ASP A 279 18.86 -21.95 1.82
C ASP A 279 18.35 -23.26 1.24
N SER A 280 17.03 -23.45 1.21
CA SER A 280 16.44 -24.66 0.63
C SER A 280 16.80 -24.81 -0.85
N PHE A 281 16.90 -23.70 -1.58
CA PHE A 281 17.32 -23.74 -2.98
C PHE A 281 18.83 -23.96 -3.14
N LEU A 282 19.65 -23.41 -2.25
CA LEU A 282 21.09 -23.65 -2.25
C LEU A 282 21.38 -25.14 -2.06
N GLU A 283 20.66 -25.81 -1.15
CA GLU A 283 20.72 -27.26 -0.97
C GLU A 283 20.39 -28.00 -2.29
N LEU A 284 19.30 -27.61 -2.97
CA LEU A 284 18.94 -28.17 -4.27
C LEU A 284 20.07 -28.01 -5.30
N GLU A 285 20.65 -26.81 -5.43
CA GLU A 285 21.78 -26.59 -6.36
C GLU A 285 22.98 -27.47 -6.04
N MET A 286 23.27 -27.67 -4.76
CA MET A 286 24.35 -28.55 -4.29
C MET A 286 24.09 -30.01 -4.63
N ASP A 287 22.85 -30.48 -4.47
CA ASP A 287 22.47 -31.86 -4.78
C ASP A 287 22.46 -32.14 -6.28
N LEU A 288 21.95 -31.19 -7.08
CA LEU A 288 22.05 -31.24 -8.54
C LEU A 288 23.52 -31.29 -9.01
N SER A 289 24.41 -30.54 -8.35
CA SER A 289 25.84 -30.53 -8.67
C SER A 289 26.57 -31.83 -8.31
N ARG A 290 26.03 -32.61 -7.35
CA ARG A 290 26.59 -33.89 -6.89
C ARG A 290 26.08 -35.09 -7.67
N ALA A 291 24.99 -34.94 -8.43
CA ALA A 291 24.44 -36.01 -9.26
C ALA A 291 25.51 -36.56 -10.23
N ARG A 292 25.58 -37.90 -10.37
CA ARG A 292 26.62 -38.56 -11.17
C ARG A 292 26.36 -38.34 -12.65
N GLY A 293 27.34 -37.76 -13.34
CA GLY A 293 27.23 -37.38 -14.74
C GLY A 293 26.39 -36.11 -14.86
N LYS A 294 27.03 -34.98 -15.17
CA LYS A 294 26.28 -33.73 -15.37
C LYS A 294 25.39 -33.90 -16.59
N PRO A 295 24.06 -33.79 -16.47
CA PRO A 295 23.21 -33.82 -17.65
C PRO A 295 23.62 -32.71 -18.62
N ILE A 296 23.52 -32.96 -19.92
CA ILE A 296 23.86 -31.99 -20.98
C ILE A 296 23.12 -30.65 -20.78
N PHE A 297 21.94 -30.71 -20.16
CA PHE A 297 21.06 -29.58 -19.85
C PHE A 297 21.17 -29.08 -18.39
N HIS A 298 22.16 -29.53 -17.61
CA HIS A 298 22.32 -29.18 -16.19
C HIS A 298 22.39 -27.66 -15.97
N GLU A 299 23.24 -26.96 -16.73
CA GLU A 299 23.40 -25.51 -16.59
C GLU A 299 22.11 -24.76 -16.94
N LEU A 300 21.39 -25.26 -17.94
CA LEU A 300 20.12 -24.70 -18.39
C LEU A 300 19.00 -24.92 -17.37
N LEU A 301 18.94 -26.12 -16.77
CA LEU A 301 17.99 -26.41 -15.70
C LEU A 301 18.27 -25.57 -14.46
N VAL A 302 19.52 -25.48 -14.00
CA VAL A 302 19.90 -24.64 -12.86
C VAL A 302 19.57 -23.17 -13.14
N SER A 303 19.82 -22.68 -14.35
CA SER A 303 19.42 -21.34 -14.78
C SER A 303 17.90 -21.15 -14.71
N THR A 304 17.12 -22.11 -15.24
CA THR A 304 15.65 -22.08 -15.21
C THR A 304 15.14 -22.04 -13.77
N LEU A 305 15.64 -22.93 -12.92
CA LEU A 305 15.29 -22.99 -11.49
C LEU A 305 15.65 -21.70 -10.75
N ARG A 306 16.76 -21.03 -11.10
CA ARG A 306 17.11 -19.71 -10.54
C ARG A 306 16.09 -18.64 -10.91
N PHE A 307 15.66 -18.58 -12.17
CA PHE A 307 14.61 -17.65 -12.59
C PHE A 307 13.29 -17.92 -11.87
N ARG A 308 12.93 -19.21 -11.74
CA ARG A 308 11.75 -19.64 -10.97
C ARG A 308 11.87 -19.18 -9.52
N LYS A 309 12.99 -19.43 -8.83
CA LYS A 309 13.22 -18.97 -7.45
C LYS A 309 13.06 -17.47 -7.32
N SER A 310 13.69 -16.70 -8.21
CA SER A 310 13.59 -15.24 -8.19
C SER A 310 12.14 -14.77 -8.37
N ALA A 311 11.37 -15.42 -9.25
CA ALA A 311 9.95 -15.14 -9.41
C ALA A 311 9.15 -15.45 -8.14
N PHE A 312 9.46 -16.56 -7.46
CA PHE A 312 8.81 -16.96 -6.21
C PHE A 312 9.12 -16.00 -5.05
N LEU A 313 10.40 -15.69 -4.82
CA LEU A 313 10.81 -14.72 -3.80
C LEU A 313 10.14 -13.35 -4.03
N ARG A 314 10.03 -12.91 -5.29
CA ARG A 314 9.33 -11.67 -5.62
C ARG A 314 7.83 -11.74 -5.35
N ALA A 315 7.19 -12.88 -5.65
CA ALA A 315 5.78 -13.07 -5.34
C ALA A 315 5.52 -12.95 -3.83
N ILE A 316 6.37 -13.56 -3.00
CA ILE A 316 6.29 -13.44 -1.54
C ILE A 316 6.54 -12.00 -1.09
N GLU A 317 7.55 -11.33 -1.62
CA GLU A 317 7.82 -9.92 -1.31
C GLU A 317 6.59 -9.03 -1.56
N ASN A 318 5.92 -9.22 -2.70
CA ASN A 318 4.70 -8.49 -3.02
C ASN A 318 3.54 -8.83 -2.06
N ILE A 319 3.35 -10.11 -1.75
CA ILE A 319 2.33 -10.57 -0.78
C ILE A 319 2.55 -9.95 0.60
N VAL A 320 3.81 -9.94 1.09
CA VAL A 320 4.18 -9.38 2.40
C VAL A 320 4.06 -7.86 2.41
N LYS A 321 4.39 -7.22 1.29
CA LYS A 321 4.19 -5.77 1.14
C LYS A 321 2.72 -5.40 1.16
N ASP A 322 1.87 -6.12 0.42
CA ASP A 322 0.42 -5.89 0.42
C ASP A 322 -0.18 -6.12 1.81
N PHE A 323 0.32 -7.12 2.54
CA PHE A 323 -0.04 -7.33 3.94
C PHE A 323 0.36 -6.15 4.81
N SER A 324 1.61 -5.69 4.71
CA SER A 324 2.19 -4.63 5.55
C SER A 324 1.51 -3.28 5.29
N ASP A 325 1.40 -2.88 4.01
CA ASP A 325 0.85 -1.59 3.57
C ASP A 325 -0.68 -1.57 3.61
N GLY A 326 -1.34 -2.74 3.56
CA GLY A 326 -2.79 -2.89 3.53
C GLY A 326 -3.37 -3.34 4.86
N SER A 327 -3.52 -4.65 5.03
CA SER A 327 -4.27 -5.25 6.14
C SER A 327 -3.65 -4.93 7.51
N PHE A 328 -2.33 -5.03 7.64
CA PHE A 328 -1.63 -4.78 8.89
C PHE A 328 -1.68 -3.29 9.28
N LEU A 329 -1.42 -2.38 8.34
CA LEU A 329 -1.52 -0.94 8.59
C LEU A 329 -2.95 -0.54 8.99
N THR A 330 -3.96 -1.13 8.36
CA THR A 330 -5.37 -0.91 8.72
C THR A 330 -5.63 -1.35 10.15
N LEU A 331 -5.22 -2.57 10.52
CA LEU A 331 -5.35 -3.10 11.88
C LEU A 331 -4.65 -2.20 12.90
N GLN A 332 -3.42 -1.75 12.61
CA GLN A 332 -2.67 -0.85 13.49
C GLN A 332 -3.40 0.49 13.68
N ASN A 333 -3.95 1.05 12.59
CA ASN A 333 -4.71 2.29 12.63
C ASN A 333 -6.00 2.13 13.45
N GLU A 334 -6.72 1.02 13.31
CA GLU A 334 -7.91 0.73 14.10
C GLU A 334 -7.60 0.53 15.58
N CYS A 335 -6.45 -0.05 15.93
CA CYS A 335 -6.00 -0.13 17.32
C CYS A 335 -5.74 1.24 17.94
N LEU A 336 -5.11 2.15 17.19
CA LEU A 336 -4.67 3.45 17.71
C LEU A 336 -5.69 4.57 17.49
N SER A 337 -6.85 4.25 16.94
CA SER A 337 -7.89 5.20 16.61
C SER A 337 -8.92 5.34 17.73
N PRO A 338 -9.30 6.57 18.11
CA PRO A 338 -10.35 6.80 19.09
C PRO A 338 -11.77 6.76 18.51
N LEU A 339 -11.90 6.52 17.19
CA LEU A 339 -13.18 6.57 16.48
C LEU A 339 -14.15 5.49 16.97
N ARG A 340 -15.45 5.75 16.83
CA ARG A 340 -16.52 4.78 17.19
C ARG A 340 -16.36 3.43 16.47
N THR A 341 -15.98 3.45 15.20
CA THR A 341 -15.85 2.23 14.38
C THR A 341 -14.56 1.46 14.63
N ALA A 342 -13.58 2.06 15.31
CA ALA A 342 -12.32 1.44 15.68
C ALA A 342 -12.48 0.54 16.91
N PHE A 343 -11.50 -0.32 17.22
CA PHE A 343 -11.65 -1.34 18.27
C PHE A 343 -12.09 -0.79 19.62
N LEU A 344 -11.47 0.30 20.10
CA LEU A 344 -11.88 0.92 21.36
C LEU A 344 -13.33 1.44 21.31
N GLY A 345 -13.73 2.02 20.17
CA GLY A 345 -15.08 2.49 19.95
C GLY A 345 -16.12 1.36 19.98
N GLN A 346 -15.81 0.22 19.34
CA GLN A 346 -16.64 -0.98 19.34
C GLN A 346 -16.81 -1.53 20.77
N VAL A 347 -15.73 -1.61 21.54
CA VAL A 347 -15.75 -2.10 22.93
C VAL A 347 -16.53 -1.16 23.86
N MET A 348 -16.55 0.14 23.56
CA MET A 348 -17.29 1.16 24.30
C MET A 348 -18.75 1.29 23.86
N GLU A 349 -19.13 0.73 22.70
CA GLU A 349 -20.43 0.96 22.07
C GLU A 349 -21.60 0.54 22.95
N VAL A 350 -21.52 -0.66 23.54
CA VAL A 350 -22.52 -1.17 24.49
C VAL A 350 -22.68 -0.21 25.67
N THR A 351 -21.57 0.29 26.21
CA THR A 351 -21.60 1.22 27.35
C THR A 351 -22.27 2.54 26.98
N TYR A 352 -22.01 3.08 25.78
CA TYR A 352 -22.68 4.28 25.29
C TYR A 352 -24.18 4.05 25.08
N HIS A 353 -24.56 2.90 24.52
CA HIS A 353 -25.97 2.54 24.35
C HIS A 353 -26.70 2.44 25.69
N GLU A 354 -26.17 1.69 26.66
CA GLU A 354 -26.76 1.61 28.00
C GLU A 354 -26.88 2.98 28.65
N ALA A 355 -25.84 3.81 28.53
CA ALA A 355 -25.83 5.17 29.04
C ALA A 355 -26.91 6.04 28.38
N ASN A 356 -27.21 5.83 27.09
CA ASN A 356 -28.28 6.52 26.38
C ASN A 356 -29.68 6.06 26.80
N MET A 357 -29.81 4.79 27.20
CA MET A 357 -31.07 4.22 27.69
C MET A 357 -31.45 4.66 29.11
N GLU A 358 -30.60 5.39 29.82
CA GLU A 358 -30.92 5.90 31.16
C GLU A 358 -31.94 7.05 31.14
N TYR A 359 -33.09 6.87 31.80
CA TYR A 359 -34.16 7.87 31.94
C TYR A 359 -34.66 8.02 33.39
N GLY A 360 -35.46 9.06 33.63
CA GLY A 360 -36.07 9.35 34.92
C GLY A 360 -35.13 9.98 35.95
N ARG A 361 -35.57 10.03 37.21
CA ARG A 361 -34.84 10.62 38.33
C ARG A 361 -33.51 9.88 38.56
N GLY A 362 -32.42 10.62 38.71
CA GLY A 362 -31.08 10.06 38.91
C GLY A 362 -30.39 9.52 37.65
N SER A 363 -31.00 9.65 36.46
CA SER A 363 -30.42 9.16 35.20
C SER A 363 -29.06 9.78 34.85
N ASP A 364 -28.83 11.06 35.18
CA ASP A 364 -27.51 11.70 34.99
C ASP A 364 -26.41 10.99 35.80
N LEU A 365 -26.69 10.70 37.08
CA LEU A 365 -25.74 10.03 37.97
C LEU A 365 -25.43 8.62 37.49
N ARG A 366 -26.45 7.85 37.07
CA ARG A 366 -26.26 6.49 36.54
C ARG A 366 -25.49 6.49 35.22
N ARG A 367 -25.81 7.40 34.30
CA ARG A 367 -25.08 7.60 33.03
C ARG A 367 -23.60 7.86 33.28
N LYS A 368 -23.28 8.84 34.15
CA LYS A 368 -21.91 9.16 34.56
C LYS A 368 -21.21 7.99 35.23
N GLY A 369 -21.92 7.26 36.08
CA GLY A 369 -21.44 6.06 36.75
C GLY A 369 -21.03 4.97 35.76
N ARG A 370 -21.87 4.66 34.76
CA ARG A 370 -21.57 3.66 33.72
C ARG A 370 -20.32 4.00 32.93
N ILE A 371 -20.23 5.20 32.36
CA ILE A 371 -19.07 5.65 31.58
C ILE A 371 -17.79 5.60 32.45
N THR A 372 -17.85 6.18 33.66
CA THR A 372 -16.68 6.21 34.56
C THR A 372 -16.25 4.80 34.97
N SER A 373 -17.21 3.91 35.27
CA SER A 373 -16.93 2.53 35.66
C SER A 373 -16.32 1.73 34.52
N ARG A 374 -16.75 1.94 33.27
CA ARG A 374 -16.19 1.22 32.12
C ARG A 374 -14.75 1.63 31.84
N PHE A 375 -14.47 2.94 31.78
CA PHE A 375 -13.10 3.43 31.65
C PHE A 375 -12.20 3.03 32.82
N GLY A 376 -12.79 2.88 34.01
CA GLY A 376 -12.13 2.41 35.22
C GLY A 376 -12.09 0.88 35.38
N SER A 377 -12.30 0.09 34.34
CA SER A 377 -12.33 -1.38 34.42
C SER A 377 -11.25 -2.05 33.58
N ASP A 378 -10.54 -3.02 34.18
CA ASP A 378 -9.65 -3.94 33.47
C ASP A 378 -10.35 -4.65 32.31
N ARG A 379 -11.65 -4.92 32.42
CA ARG A 379 -12.45 -5.57 31.37
C ARG A 379 -12.45 -4.79 30.06
N LEU A 380 -12.37 -3.45 30.10
CA LEU A 380 -12.27 -2.64 28.89
C LEU A 380 -11.00 -2.99 28.10
N ILE A 381 -9.89 -3.21 28.80
CA ILE A 381 -8.60 -3.57 28.19
C ILE A 381 -8.62 -5.03 27.72
N GLU A 382 -9.24 -5.93 28.48
CA GLU A 382 -9.39 -7.34 28.12
C GLU A 382 -10.24 -7.52 26.84
N ASP A 383 -11.40 -6.85 26.77
CA ASP A 383 -12.27 -6.88 25.59
C ASP A 383 -11.57 -6.28 24.36
N TYR A 384 -10.86 -5.16 24.55
CA TYR A 384 -10.02 -4.54 23.52
C TYR A 384 -8.89 -5.47 23.05
N HIS A 385 -8.21 -6.17 23.98
CA HIS A 385 -7.18 -7.15 23.63
C HIS A 385 -7.75 -8.30 22.81
N SER A 386 -8.92 -8.83 23.18
CA SER A 386 -9.55 -9.93 22.45
C SER A 386 -9.82 -9.55 21.00
N LEU A 387 -10.42 -8.37 20.76
CA LEU A 387 -10.72 -7.92 19.39
C LEU A 387 -9.45 -7.80 18.53
N ILE A 388 -8.37 -7.24 19.08
CA ILE A 388 -7.12 -7.09 18.34
C ILE A 388 -6.50 -8.45 18.03
N ARG A 389 -6.48 -9.35 19.02
CA ARG A 389 -5.91 -10.69 18.86
C ARG A 389 -6.66 -11.45 17.76
N ASP A 390 -7.98 -11.41 17.78
CA ASP A 390 -8.82 -12.14 16.82
C ASP A 390 -8.65 -11.55 15.42
N ALA A 391 -8.68 -10.22 15.27
CA ALA A 391 -8.43 -9.54 14.00
C ALA A 391 -7.02 -9.80 13.45
N PHE A 392 -6.00 -9.86 14.32
CA PHE A 392 -4.63 -10.16 13.92
C PHE A 392 -4.49 -11.61 13.48
N ALA A 393 -5.10 -12.56 14.20
CA ALA A 393 -5.08 -13.97 13.84
C ALA A 393 -5.69 -14.20 12.45
N ASP A 394 -6.80 -13.54 12.13
CA ASP A 394 -7.43 -13.62 10.80
C ASP A 394 -6.53 -13.01 9.71
N THR A 395 -5.90 -11.87 10.01
CA THR A 395 -4.97 -11.19 9.10
C THR A 395 -3.72 -12.03 8.82
N ALA A 396 -3.15 -12.69 9.85
CA ALA A 396 -1.99 -13.58 9.74
C ALA A 396 -2.31 -14.86 8.96
N LYS A 397 -3.48 -15.48 9.18
CA LYS A 397 -3.94 -16.63 8.38
C LYS A 397 -4.14 -16.26 6.91
N GLY A 398 -4.68 -15.07 6.63
CA GLY A 398 -4.82 -14.56 5.27
C GLY A 398 -3.47 -14.41 4.56
N LEU A 399 -2.43 -13.96 5.28
CA LEU A 399 -1.06 -13.90 4.74
C LEU A 399 -0.51 -15.29 4.45
N GLU A 400 -0.60 -16.22 5.41
CA GLU A 400 -0.14 -17.60 5.24
C GLU A 400 -0.80 -18.28 4.05
N SER A 401 -2.12 -18.13 3.90
CA SER A 401 -2.86 -18.70 2.76
C SER A 401 -2.34 -18.20 1.42
N LYS A 402 -2.03 -16.90 1.30
CA LYS A 402 -1.47 -16.32 0.06
C LYS A 402 -0.06 -16.82 -0.21
N VAL A 403 0.76 -16.95 0.83
CA VAL A 403 2.13 -17.48 0.71
C VAL A 403 2.09 -18.95 0.28
N LYS A 404 1.19 -19.76 0.85
CA LYS A 404 0.95 -21.16 0.43
C LYS A 404 0.51 -21.23 -1.03
N GLU A 405 -0.47 -20.43 -1.44
CA GLU A 405 -0.91 -20.39 -2.84
C GLU A 405 0.23 -20.02 -3.81
N ALA A 406 1.09 -19.06 -3.43
CA ALA A 406 2.26 -18.72 -4.23
C ALA A 406 3.29 -19.86 -4.31
N ALA A 407 3.47 -20.60 -3.22
CA ALA A 407 4.34 -21.78 -3.17
C ALA A 407 3.78 -22.92 -4.05
N ASP A 408 2.48 -23.18 -3.98
CA ASP A 408 1.82 -24.20 -4.80
C ASP A 408 1.92 -23.87 -6.29
N GLN A 409 1.67 -22.62 -6.68
CA GLN A 409 1.85 -22.16 -8.07
C GLN A 409 3.30 -22.33 -8.54
N TYR A 410 4.27 -22.00 -7.67
CA TYR A 410 5.69 -22.16 -7.97
C TYR A 410 6.08 -23.62 -8.19
N ILE A 411 5.56 -24.53 -7.37
CA ILE A 411 5.81 -25.98 -7.46
C ILE A 411 5.27 -26.53 -8.77
N VAL A 412 4.04 -26.16 -9.16
CA VAL A 412 3.46 -26.55 -10.45
C VAL A 412 4.37 -26.16 -11.62
N PHE A 413 4.99 -24.97 -11.56
CA PHE A 413 5.93 -24.55 -12.61
C PHE A 413 7.23 -25.37 -12.62
N ILE A 414 7.77 -25.71 -11.44
CA ILE A 414 8.96 -26.58 -11.36
C ILE A 414 8.62 -27.98 -11.88
N GLU A 415 7.49 -28.55 -11.46
CA GLU A 415 7.05 -29.87 -11.91
C GLU A 415 6.87 -29.91 -13.43
N ALA A 416 6.30 -28.86 -14.03
CA ALA A 416 6.21 -28.73 -15.48
C ALA A 416 7.59 -28.69 -16.16
N ASP A 417 8.53 -27.90 -15.62
CA ASP A 417 9.91 -27.83 -16.14
C ASP A 417 10.63 -29.19 -16.03
N LEU A 418 10.36 -29.96 -14.97
CA LEU A 418 10.91 -31.30 -14.77
C LEU A 418 10.26 -32.34 -15.70
N GLN A 419 8.95 -32.25 -15.95
CA GLN A 419 8.24 -33.11 -16.90
C GLN A 419 8.78 -32.97 -18.32
N ILE A 420 9.13 -31.74 -18.75
CA ILE A 420 9.80 -31.50 -20.04
C ILE A 420 11.07 -32.37 -20.20
N ILE A 421 11.79 -32.62 -19.10
CA ILE A 421 13.01 -33.42 -19.11
C ILE A 421 12.71 -34.93 -19.04
N GLY A 422 11.67 -35.32 -18.31
CA GLY A 422 11.35 -36.72 -17.99
C GLY A 422 10.40 -37.43 -18.94
N ASP A 423 9.65 -36.72 -19.79
CA ASP A 423 8.63 -37.33 -20.64
C ASP A 423 9.19 -37.81 -21.98
N GLU A 424 9.09 -39.12 -22.25
CA GLU A 424 9.34 -39.70 -23.57
C GLU A 424 8.52 -39.02 -24.67
N HIS A 425 7.32 -38.51 -24.38
CA HIS A 425 6.48 -37.82 -25.37
C HIS A 425 7.04 -36.45 -25.77
N ALA A 426 7.62 -35.67 -24.84
CA ALA A 426 8.27 -34.40 -25.19
C ALA A 426 9.49 -34.63 -26.11
N ILE A 427 10.17 -35.76 -25.94
CA ILE A 427 11.27 -36.22 -26.79
C ILE A 427 10.72 -36.67 -28.16
N THR A 428 9.57 -37.34 -28.17
CA THR A 428 8.91 -37.80 -29.40
C THR A 428 8.40 -36.62 -30.24
N GLU A 429 7.63 -35.69 -29.67
CA GLU A 429 7.11 -34.48 -30.34
C GLU A 429 8.21 -33.59 -30.93
N SER A 430 9.30 -33.43 -30.19
CA SER A 430 10.44 -32.62 -30.62
C SER A 430 11.33 -33.33 -31.65
N SER A 431 11.29 -34.68 -31.69
CA SER A 431 11.92 -35.49 -32.74
C SER A 431 11.07 -35.58 -34.02
N GLU A 432 9.73 -35.48 -33.91
CA GLU A 432 8.79 -35.58 -35.04
C GLU A 432 8.81 -34.35 -35.97
N SER A 433 9.29 -33.18 -35.51
CA SER A 433 9.49 -32.00 -36.37
C SER A 433 10.76 -31.22 -36.03
N GLN A 434 11.89 -31.67 -36.59
CA GLN A 434 13.18 -31.00 -36.46
C GLN A 434 13.19 -29.55 -36.99
N GLU A 435 12.34 -29.25 -37.97
CA GLU A 435 12.15 -27.90 -38.51
C GLU A 435 11.45 -26.97 -37.50
N PHE A 436 10.37 -27.43 -36.85
CA PHE A 436 9.67 -26.67 -35.83
C PHE A 436 10.59 -26.37 -34.64
N ARG A 437 11.36 -27.36 -34.18
CA ARG A 437 12.32 -27.20 -33.10
C ARG A 437 13.41 -26.17 -33.41
N SER A 438 13.95 -26.20 -34.63
CA SER A 438 14.97 -25.23 -35.06
C SER A 438 14.44 -23.81 -35.04
N ARG A 439 13.19 -23.61 -35.50
CA ARG A 439 12.50 -22.31 -35.45
C ARG A 439 12.27 -21.84 -34.02
N VAL A 440 11.85 -22.73 -33.11
CA VAL A 440 11.68 -22.39 -31.69
C VAL A 440 13.03 -21.97 -31.06
N ALA A 441 14.11 -22.70 -31.33
CA ALA A 441 15.43 -22.35 -30.81
C ALA A 441 15.93 -20.99 -31.33
N GLU A 442 15.68 -20.68 -32.61
CA GLU A 442 16.03 -19.39 -33.20
C GLU A 442 15.22 -18.23 -32.58
N GLU A 443 13.91 -18.40 -32.41
CA GLU A 443 13.05 -17.40 -31.76
C GLU A 443 13.38 -17.21 -30.28
N VAL A 444 13.70 -18.28 -29.55
CA VAL A 444 14.18 -18.20 -28.16
C VAL A 444 15.45 -17.36 -28.08
N LYS A 445 16.41 -17.58 -28.98
CA LYS A 445 17.64 -16.79 -29.05
C LYS A 445 17.35 -15.31 -29.33
N GLY A 446 16.51 -15.02 -30.33
CA GLY A 446 16.10 -13.65 -30.65
C GLY A 446 15.39 -12.96 -29.48
N THR A 447 14.53 -13.70 -28.76
CA THR A 447 13.82 -13.19 -27.58
C THR A 447 14.77 -12.87 -26.42
N LYS A 448 15.79 -13.70 -26.18
CA LYS A 448 16.83 -13.41 -25.17
C LYS A 448 17.60 -12.12 -25.47
N GLU A 449 17.98 -11.91 -26.73
CA GLU A 449 18.66 -10.67 -27.16
C GLU A 449 17.75 -9.43 -26.98
N VAL A 450 16.43 -9.58 -27.13
CA VAL A 450 15.46 -8.52 -26.78
C VAL A 450 15.42 -8.29 -25.27
N LEU A 451 15.34 -9.34 -24.46
CA LEU A 451 15.31 -9.25 -22.99
C LEU A 451 16.58 -8.59 -22.43
N GLU A 452 17.75 -8.90 -22.96
CA GLU A 452 19.02 -8.26 -22.60
C GLU A 452 19.02 -6.77 -22.93
N ARG A 453 18.52 -6.38 -24.11
CA ARG A 453 18.38 -4.96 -24.49
C ARG A 453 17.41 -4.21 -23.59
N ILE A 454 16.26 -4.82 -23.27
CA ILE A 454 15.29 -4.24 -22.33
C ILE A 454 15.95 -4.04 -20.96
N ASN A 455 16.72 -5.02 -20.49
CA ASN A 455 17.43 -4.91 -19.22
C ASN A 455 18.45 -3.78 -19.19
N LEU A 456 19.23 -3.59 -20.26
CA LEU A 456 20.18 -2.49 -20.39
C LEU A 456 19.48 -1.12 -20.31
N VAL A 457 18.40 -0.93 -21.07
CA VAL A 457 17.61 0.31 -21.04
C VAL A 457 16.96 0.53 -19.67
N CYS A 458 16.56 -0.55 -19.00
CA CYS A 458 15.92 -0.48 -17.69
C CYS A 458 16.90 -0.17 -16.53
N MET A 459 18.20 -0.45 -16.69
CA MET A 459 19.25 -0.17 -15.70
C MET A 459 19.77 1.28 -15.76
N ASP A 460 19.68 1.94 -16.92
CA ASP A 460 20.11 3.34 -17.10
C ASP A 460 19.15 4.38 -16.47
N GLU A 461 18.00 3.95 -15.93
CA GLU A 461 17.00 4.82 -15.30
C GLU A 461 17.03 4.80 -13.75
N ALA A 462 18.07 4.25 -13.11
CA ALA A 462 18.22 4.39 -11.66
C ALA A 462 18.55 5.87 -11.31
N PRO A 463 17.71 6.58 -10.55
CA PRO A 463 18.00 7.95 -10.19
C PRO A 463 19.17 8.00 -9.19
N ASN A 464 20.20 8.78 -9.53
CA ASN A 464 21.22 9.27 -8.59
C ASN A 464 20.61 9.97 -7.38
#